data_AF-A0A0F5EXQ3-F1
#
_entry.id   AF-A0A0F5EXQ3-F1
#
_cell.length_a   1.000
_cell.length_b   1.000
_cell.length_c   1.000
_cell.angle_alpha   90.00
_cell.angle_beta   90.00
_cell.angle_gamma   90.00
#
_symmetry.space_group_name_H-M   'P 1'
#
loop_
_entity.id
_entity.type
_entity.pdbx_description
1 polymer ?
#
loop_
_entity_poly.entity_id
_entity_poly.type
_entity_poly.pdbx_seq_one_letter_code
_entity_poly.pdbx_strand_id
1 'polypeptide(L)'
;MKKFIVVISLLLSACSSVVNQPKLANSCQTYFQILDVNVATASLPAEKLQALQQDFFQYQKEFTGRSLEKQEQFCRSRLTRFLQ
;
A
#
# COMPACT_ATOMS: atom_id res chain seq x y z
N MET A 1 -42.45 -7.86 -19.86
CA MET A 1 -41.20 -7.33 -20.43
C MET A 1 -40.70 -6.15 -19.60
N LYS A 2 -39.64 -6.34 -18.80
CA LYS A 2 -38.45 -5.47 -18.68
C LYS A 2 -37.63 -5.99 -17.51
N LYS A 3 -36.45 -6.48 -17.87
CA LYS A 3 -35.46 -7.12 -17.02
C LYS A 3 -34.84 -6.01 -16.16
N PHE A 4 -35.03 -6.06 -14.84
CA PHE A 4 -34.15 -5.32 -13.93
C PHE A 4 -32.85 -6.11 -13.88
N ILE A 5 -31.95 -5.79 -14.80
CA ILE A 5 -30.60 -6.35 -14.82
C ILE A 5 -29.93 -5.86 -13.55
N VAL A 6 -29.64 -6.84 -12.70
CA VAL A 6 -28.77 -6.78 -11.54
C VAL A 6 -27.38 -6.32 -12.04
N VAL A 7 -27.14 -5.00 -12.03
CA VAL A 7 -25.82 -4.40 -12.28
C VAL A 7 -25.29 -3.82 -10.98
N ILE A 8 -25.20 -4.65 -9.93
CA ILE A 8 -24.53 -4.28 -8.67
C ILE A 8 -23.54 -5.37 -8.22
N SER A 9 -23.50 -6.54 -8.86
CA SER A 9 -22.64 -7.65 -8.42
C SER A 9 -21.22 -7.65 -8.99
N LEU A 10 -20.76 -6.57 -9.65
CA LEU A 10 -19.46 -6.52 -10.34
C LEU A 10 -18.39 -5.64 -9.67
N LEU A 11 -18.63 -5.13 -8.46
CA LEU A 11 -17.65 -4.30 -7.73
C LEU A 11 -17.07 -4.95 -6.46
N LEU A 12 -17.28 -6.24 -6.23
CA LEU A 12 -16.77 -6.94 -5.03
C LEU A 12 -15.70 -7.99 -5.30
N SER A 13 -15.21 -8.13 -6.53
CA SER A 13 -14.18 -9.11 -6.90
C SER A 13 -12.74 -8.61 -6.82
N ALA A 14 -12.49 -7.43 -6.27
CA ALA A 14 -11.14 -6.92 -6.04
C ALA A 14 -10.94 -6.57 -4.57
N CYS A 15 -10.64 -7.56 -3.74
CA CYS A 15 -9.78 -7.45 -2.55
C CYS A 15 -9.55 -8.80 -1.85
N SER A 16 -9.41 -9.89 -2.62
CA SER A 16 -8.93 -11.17 -2.09
C SER A 16 -7.64 -11.59 -2.82
N SER A 17 -6.68 -10.67 -2.87
CA SER A 17 -5.29 -10.98 -3.20
C SER A 17 -4.40 -10.69 -1.98
N VAL A 18 -4.80 -11.17 -0.80
CA VAL A 18 -3.88 -11.42 0.31
C VAL A 18 -3.15 -12.74 0.02
N VAL A 19 -2.53 -12.82 -1.16
CA VAL A 19 -1.81 -14.00 -1.62
C VAL A 19 -0.34 -13.63 -1.57
N ASN A 20 0.32 -14.08 -0.50
CA ASN A 20 1.77 -14.24 -0.43
C ASN A 20 2.63 -12.99 -0.66
N GLN A 21 2.21 -11.82 -0.18
CA GLN A 21 3.19 -10.73 -0.02
C GLN A 21 4.22 -11.15 1.03
N PRO A 22 5.54 -11.08 0.73
CA PRO A 22 6.57 -11.45 1.69
C PRO A 22 6.38 -10.67 2.98
N LYS A 23 6.43 -11.37 4.11
CA LYS A 23 6.13 -10.79 5.42
C LYS A 23 7.16 -9.70 5.74
N LEU A 24 6.77 -8.44 5.53
CA LEU A 24 7.56 -7.28 5.93
C LEU A 24 7.73 -7.25 7.45
N ALA A 25 8.83 -6.67 7.90
CA ALA A 25 9.01 -6.24 9.29
C ALA A 25 7.81 -5.40 9.77
N ASN A 26 7.47 -5.50 11.06
CA ASN A 26 6.29 -4.84 11.62
C ASN A 26 6.36 -3.32 11.49
N SER A 27 7.52 -2.72 11.76
CA SER A 27 7.69 -1.27 11.57
C SER A 27 7.54 -0.84 10.11
N CYS A 28 7.88 -1.72 9.15
CA CYS A 28 7.64 -1.44 7.75
C CYS A 28 6.16 -1.52 7.38
N GLN A 29 5.41 -2.47 7.92
CA GLN A 29 3.96 -2.52 7.72
C GLN A 29 3.30 -1.20 8.19
N THR A 30 3.65 -0.72 9.38
CA THR A 30 3.16 0.56 9.90
C THR A 30 3.58 1.75 9.02
N TYR A 31 4.85 1.80 8.62
CA TYR A 31 5.37 2.88 7.77
C TYR A 31 4.65 2.96 6.42
N PHE A 32 4.49 1.84 5.73
CA PHE A 32 3.79 1.81 4.44
C PHE A 32 2.30 2.13 4.59
N GLN A 33 1.65 1.69 5.66
CA GLN A 33 0.26 2.04 5.92
C GLN A 33 0.07 3.56 6.14
N ILE A 34 0.99 4.23 6.83
CA ILE A 34 0.98 5.70 6.96
C ILE A 34 1.13 6.38 5.61
N LEU A 35 2.05 5.88 4.77
CA LEU A 35 2.23 6.41 3.41
C LEU A 35 0.96 6.25 2.58
N ASP A 36 0.34 5.08 2.57
CA ASP A 36 -0.90 4.83 1.83
C ASP A 36 -2.02 5.78 2.25
N VAL A 37 -2.20 6.00 3.56
CA VAL A 37 -3.20 6.94 4.10
C VAL A 37 -2.88 8.38 3.67
N ASN A 38 -1.63 8.81 3.79
CA ASN A 38 -1.22 10.16 3.38
C ASN A 38 -1.42 10.37 1.88
N VAL A 39 -1.14 9.36 1.06
CA VAL A 39 -1.35 9.41 -0.39
C VAL A 39 -2.83 9.46 -0.75
N ALA A 40 -3.66 8.64 -0.11
CA ALA A 40 -5.11 8.64 -0.34
C ALA A 40 -5.80 9.94 0.06
N THR A 41 -5.25 10.65 1.06
CA THR A 41 -5.79 11.93 1.55
C THR A 41 -5.15 13.16 0.90
N ALA A 42 -4.05 12.98 0.17
CA ALA A 42 -3.40 14.06 -0.53
C ALA A 42 -4.25 14.54 -1.73
N SER A 43 -4.44 15.85 -1.86
CA SER A 43 -5.03 16.44 -3.06
C SER A 43 -3.99 16.54 -4.18
N LEU A 44 -3.55 15.37 -4.68
CA LEU A 44 -2.64 15.26 -5.82
C LEU A 44 -3.43 15.02 -7.13
N PRO A 45 -2.93 15.54 -8.27
CA PRO A 45 -3.42 15.13 -9.57
C PRO A 45 -3.32 13.60 -9.74
N ALA A 46 -4.31 12.99 -10.41
CA ALA A 46 -4.42 11.53 -10.53
C ALA A 46 -3.17 10.87 -11.14
N GLU A 47 -2.54 11.52 -12.12
CA GLU A 47 -1.29 11.07 -12.75
C GLU A 47 -0.12 11.00 -11.74
N LYS A 48 -0.03 11.97 -10.82
CA LYS A 48 1.00 12.00 -9.78
C LYS A 48 0.70 10.98 -8.69
N LEU A 49 -0.57 10.80 -8.36
CA LEU A 49 -1.02 9.78 -7.41
C LEU A 49 -0.66 8.38 -7.91
N GLN A 50 -0.93 8.10 -9.19
CA GLN A 50 -0.63 6.81 -9.81
C GLN A 50 0.88 6.53 -9.87
N ALA A 51 1.69 7.52 -10.27
CA ALA A 51 3.14 7.39 -10.27
C ALA A 51 3.69 7.09 -8.87
N LEU A 52 3.21 7.80 -7.85
CA LEU A 52 3.63 7.61 -6.46
C LEU A 52 3.26 6.22 -5.93
N GLN A 53 2.07 5.71 -6.28
CA GLN A 53 1.65 4.35 -5.92
C GLN A 53 2.53 3.28 -6.59
N GLN A 54 2.93 3.49 -7.86
CA GLN A 54 3.84 2.58 -8.55
C GLN A 54 5.23 2.57 -7.91
N ASP A 55 5.76 3.75 -7.57
CA ASP A 55 7.05 3.89 -6.88
C ASP A 55 7.03 3.17 -5.52
N PHE A 56 5.95 3.33 -4.74
CA PHE A 56 5.82 2.65 -3.45
C PHE A 56 5.72 1.14 -3.59
N PHE A 57 4.95 0.65 -4.56
CA PHE A 57 4.86 -0.79 -4.82
C PHE A 57 6.23 -1.37 -5.21
N GLN A 58 6.96 -0.69 -6.09
CA GLN A 58 8.30 -1.11 -6.50
C GLN A 58 9.27 -1.09 -5.32
N TYR A 59 9.25 -0.02 -4.52
CA TYR A 59 10.07 0.10 -3.33
C TYR A 59 9.78 -1.01 -2.31
N GLN A 60 8.51 -1.32 -2.07
CA GLN A 60 8.09 -2.40 -1.19
C GLN A 60 8.61 -3.77 -1.69
N LYS A 61 8.51 -4.04 -3.00
CA LYS A 61 9.03 -5.25 -3.63
C LYS A 61 10.54 -5.39 -3.44
N GLU A 62 11.31 -4.33 -3.66
CA GLU A 62 12.76 -4.34 -3.40
C GLU A 62 13.09 -4.54 -1.91
N PHE A 63 12.25 -4.02 -1.03
CA PHE A 63 12.43 -4.13 0.41
C PHE A 63 12.22 -5.55 0.94
N THR A 64 11.30 -6.30 0.34
CA THR A 64 11.03 -7.68 0.73
C THR A 64 12.21 -8.63 0.50
N GLY A 65 13.16 -8.26 -0.37
CA GLY A 65 14.41 -9.01 -0.58
C GLY A 65 15.47 -8.78 0.51
N ARG A 66 15.25 -7.86 1.47
CA ARG A 66 16.19 -7.55 2.56
C ARG A 66 15.91 -8.40 3.80
N SER A 67 16.91 -8.58 4.67
CA SER A 67 16.70 -9.23 5.97
C SER A 67 15.73 -8.43 6.84
N LEU A 68 14.96 -9.12 7.69
CA LEU A 68 13.99 -8.49 8.59
C LEU A 68 14.63 -7.43 9.50
N GLU A 69 15.88 -7.63 9.93
CA GLU A 69 16.62 -6.66 10.73
C GLU A 69 16.90 -5.36 9.96
N LYS A 70 17.35 -5.46 8.70
CA LYS A 70 17.56 -4.29 7.84
C LYS A 70 16.24 -3.58 7.53
N GLN A 71 15.16 -4.34 7.37
CA GLN A 71 13.83 -3.78 7.20
C GLN A 71 13.41 -2.98 8.45
N GLU A 72 13.51 -3.57 9.64
CA GLU A 72 13.17 -2.91 10.92
C GLU A 72 14.00 -1.65 11.15
N GLN A 73 15.33 -1.71 10.97
CA GLN A 73 16.22 -0.57 11.17
C GLN A 73 15.80 0.61 10.27
N PHE A 74 15.56 0.34 8.99
CA PHE A 74 15.15 1.38 8.06
C PHE A 74 13.79 1.97 8.44
N CYS A 75 12.76 1.14 8.59
CA CYS A 75 11.40 1.63 8.78
C CYS A 75 11.22 2.32 10.14
N ARG A 76 11.87 1.86 11.20
CA ARG A 76 11.92 2.58 12.48
C ARG A 76 12.54 3.97 12.34
N SER A 77 13.65 4.09 11.61
CA SER A 77 14.32 5.39 11.40
C SER A 77 13.48 6.38 10.57
N ARG A 78 12.52 5.88 9.78
CA ARG A 78 11.56 6.70 9.04
C ARG A 78 10.35 7.07 9.87
N LEU A 79 9.83 6.12 10.64
CA LEU A 79 8.68 6.34 11.53
C LEU A 79 8.93 7.44 12.56
N THR A 80 10.16 7.59 13.06
CA THR A 80 10.51 8.68 13.98
C THR A 80 10.21 10.07 13.41
N ARG A 81 10.15 10.23 12.08
CA ARG A 81 9.82 11.51 11.43
C ARG A 81 8.33 11.83 11.42
N PHE A 82 7.46 10.85 11.69
CA PHE A 82 6.01 11.05 11.79
C PHE A 82 5.50 11.18 13.22
N LEU A 83 6.34 10.84 14.21
CA LEU A 83 6.02 10.89 15.63
C LEU A 83 6.57 12.16 16.31
N GLN A 84 7.14 13.07 15.53
CA GLN A 84 7.60 14.40 15.94
C GLN A 84 6.55 15.44 15.56
#